data_AF-A0A662GF71-F1
#
_entry.id   AF-A0A662GF71-F1
#
_cell.length_a   1.000
_cell.length_b   1.000
_cell.length_c   1.000
_cell.angle_alpha   90.00
_cell.angle_beta   90.00
_cell.angle_gamma   90.00
#
_symmetry.space_group_name_H-M   'P 1'
#
loop_
_entity.id
_entity.type
_entity.pdbx_description
1 polymer ?
#
loop_
_entity_poly.entity_id
_entity_poly.type
_entity_poly.pdbx_seq_one_letter_code
_entity_poly.pdbx_strand_id
1 'polypeptide(L)'
;MSEKFSDLLNLVSRAAESIGSVGDRRLLLISHYDADGLAAASITISTLSRLGFALQLVVVEQLTPTTLRSLGRLIGGYPLTLLTDLG
;
A
#
# COMPACT_ATOMS: atom_id res chain seq x y z
N MET A 1 -1.36 -17.05 22.71
CA MET A 1 -1.53 -16.09 21.60
C MET A 1 -2.97 -15.61 21.65
N SER A 2 -3.24 -14.30 21.62
CA SER A 2 -4.64 -13.83 21.71
C SER A 2 -5.37 -14.12 20.40
N GLU A 3 -6.69 -14.38 20.49
CA GLU A 3 -7.57 -14.60 19.33
C GLU A 3 -7.43 -13.47 18.28
N LYS A 4 -7.46 -12.22 18.74
CA LYS A 4 -7.25 -11.02 17.91
C LYS A 4 -5.94 -11.01 17.12
N PHE A 5 -4.86 -11.54 17.70
CA PHE A 5 -3.57 -11.59 17.02
C PHE A 5 -3.59 -12.63 15.89
N SER A 6 -4.23 -13.77 16.11
CA SER A 6 -4.43 -14.78 15.07
C SER A 6 -5.27 -14.23 13.91
N ASP A 7 -6.33 -13.49 14.21
CA ASP A 7 -7.18 -12.86 13.19
C ASP A 7 -6.41 -11.84 12.35
N LEU A 8 -5.56 -11.04 12.99
CA LEU A 8 -4.69 -10.10 12.29
C LEU A 8 -3.74 -10.83 11.33
N LEU A 9 -3.09 -11.92 11.76
CA LEU A 9 -2.17 -12.69 10.91
C LEU A 9 -2.89 -13.33 9.71
N ASN A 10 -4.15 -13.74 9.88
CA ASN A 10 -4.97 -14.25 8.79
C ASN A 10 -5.28 -13.14 7.76
N LEU A 11 -5.59 -11.92 8.22
CA LEU A 11 -5.80 -10.78 7.32
C LEU A 11 -4.52 -10.40 6.56
N VAL A 12 -3.39 -10.37 7.25
CA VAL A 12 -2.08 -10.09 6.65
C VAL A 12 -1.74 -11.13 5.58
N SER A 13 -1.94 -12.41 5.86
CA SER A 13 -1.70 -13.50 4.90
C SER A 13 -2.55 -13.34 3.64
N ARG A 14 -3.84 -13.04 3.80
CA ARG A 14 -4.76 -12.82 2.66
C ARG A 14 -4.38 -11.59 1.84
N ALA A 15 -3.92 -10.51 2.49
CA ALA A 15 -3.43 -9.33 1.79
C ALA A 15 -2.16 -9.66 0.99
N ALA A 16 -1.21 -10.40 1.57
CA ALA A 16 0.01 -10.83 0.91
C ALA A 16 -0.27 -11.74 -0.30
N GLU A 17 -1.19 -12.69 -0.17
CA GLU A 17 -1.63 -13.55 -1.28
C GLU A 17 -2.27 -12.73 -2.42
N SER A 18 -3.15 -11.78 -2.06
CA SER A 18 -3.80 -10.89 -3.03
C SER A 18 -2.77 -10.08 -3.81
N ILE A 19 -1.78 -9.49 -3.12
CA ILE A 19 -0.67 -8.76 -3.74
C ILE A 19 0.17 -9.69 -4.63
N GLY A 20 0.51 -10.88 -4.14
CA GLY A 20 1.36 -11.85 -4.86
C GLY A 20 0.73 -12.39 -6.14
N SER A 21 -0.60 -12.46 -6.19
CA SER A 21 -1.39 -12.96 -7.33
C SER A 21 -1.53 -11.96 -8.49
N VAL A 22 -1.14 -10.69 -8.31
CA VAL A 22 -1.24 -9.69 -9.37
C VAL A 22 -0.21 -10.00 -10.47
N GLY A 23 -0.69 -10.19 -11.70
CA GLY A 23 0.15 -10.49 -12.86
C GLY A 23 1.01 -9.30 -13.29
N ASP A 24 0.40 -8.11 -13.38
CA ASP A 24 1.12 -6.87 -13.68
C ASP A 24 1.74 -6.30 -12.39
N ARG A 25 3.08 -6.25 -12.37
CA ARG A 25 3.89 -5.89 -11.20
C ARG A 25 4.03 -4.37 -11.02
N ARG A 26 3.28 -3.54 -11.74
CA ARG A 26 3.21 -2.08 -11.49
C ARG A 26 2.31 -1.79 -10.29
N LEU A 27 2.79 -0.96 -9.37
CA LEU A 27 2.06 -0.69 -8.12
C LEU A 27 2.13 0.79 -7.75
N LEU A 28 0.99 1.32 -7.32
CA LEU A 28 0.91 2.62 -6.68
C LEU A 28 0.90 2.44 -5.16
N LEU A 29 1.82 3.10 -4.46
CA LEU A 29 1.84 3.17 -3.00
C LEU A 29 1.54 4.59 -2.57
N ILE A 30 0.56 4.77 -1.68
CA ILE A 30 0.17 6.07 -1.14
C ILE A 30 0.38 6.04 0.36
N SER A 31 1.14 7.00 0.91
CA SER A 31 1.45 7.02 2.33
C SER A 31 1.39 8.41 2.97
N HIS A 32 1.25 8.43 4.29
CA HIS A 32 1.08 9.64 5.08
C HIS A 32 2.41 10.40 5.24
N TYR A 33 2.33 11.73 5.31
CA TYR A 33 3.48 12.62 5.45
C TYR A 33 3.91 12.79 6.91
N ASP A 34 4.24 11.68 7.56
CA ASP A 34 4.87 11.68 8.88
C ASP A 34 5.91 10.55 9.01
N ALA A 35 6.46 10.38 10.21
CA ALA A 35 7.48 9.38 10.45
C ALA A 35 6.97 7.94 10.29
N ASP A 36 5.72 7.66 10.70
CA ASP A 36 5.17 6.30 10.65
C ASP A 36 4.82 5.91 9.22
N GLY A 37 4.17 6.81 8.47
CA GLY A 37 3.90 6.65 7.06
C GLY A 37 5.16 6.46 6.22
N LEU A 38 6.18 7.29 6.41
CA LEU A 38 7.44 7.13 5.68
C LEU A 38 8.16 5.82 6.04
N ALA A 39 8.10 5.38 7.30
CA ALA A 39 8.65 4.09 7.71
C ALA A 39 7.89 2.92 7.08
N ALA A 40 6.55 2.92 7.15
CA ALA A 40 5.68 1.91 6.56
C ALA A 40 5.86 1.83 5.03
N ALA A 41 5.95 2.98 4.36
CA ALA A 41 6.21 3.06 2.94
C ALA A 41 7.58 2.45 2.58
N SER A 42 8.62 2.77 3.35
CA SER A 42 9.97 2.26 3.13
C SER A 42 10.06 0.73 3.28
N ILE A 43 9.41 0.17 4.30
CA ILE A 43 9.32 -1.28 4.52
C ILE A 43 8.62 -1.95 3.34
N THR A 44 7.49 -1.38 2.91
CA THR A 44 6.67 -1.88 1.80
C THR A 44 7.45 -1.86 0.49
N ILE A 45 8.09 -0.73 0.16
CA ILE A 45 8.89 -0.57 -1.06
C ILE A 45 10.05 -1.56 -1.07
N SER A 46 10.81 -1.65 0.02
CA SER A 46 11.95 -2.57 0.12
C SER A 46 11.53 -4.03 -0.11
N THR A 47 10.40 -4.42 0.47
CA THR A 47 9.87 -5.79 0.35
C THR A 47 9.39 -6.07 -1.07
N LEU A 48 8.54 -5.21 -1.63
CA LEU A 48 7.94 -5.42 -2.95
C LEU A 48 8.94 -5.26 -4.09
N SER A 49 9.95 -4.39 -3.94
CA SER A 49 11.04 -4.28 -4.92
C SER A 49 11.82 -5.58 -5.05
N ARG A 50 12.09 -6.28 -3.93
CA ARG A 50 12.74 -7.61 -3.95
C ARG A 50 11.89 -8.69 -4.63
N LEU A 51 10.57 -8.49 -4.67
CA LEU A 51 9.62 -9.36 -5.35
C LEU A 51 9.36 -8.95 -6.81
N GLY A 52 10.12 -7.98 -7.34
CA GLY A 52 10.07 -7.56 -8.73
C GLY A 52 8.96 -6.56 -9.07
N PHE A 53 8.34 -5.91 -8.08
CA PHE A 53 7.39 -4.84 -8.34
C PHE A 53 8.08 -3.55 -8.79
N ALA A 54 7.45 -2.83 -9.72
CA ALA A 54 7.79 -1.47 -10.11
C ALA A 54 6.83 -0.51 -9.41
N LEU A 55 7.35 0.30 -8.48
CA LEU A 55 6.53 1.11 -7.58
C LEU A 55 6.56 2.60 -7.94
N GLN A 56 5.40 3.26 -7.87
CA GLN A 56 5.31 4.71 -7.71
C GLN A 56 4.86 5.02 -6.29
N LEU A 57 5.65 5.80 -5.55
CA LEU A 57 5.27 6.32 -4.23
C LEU A 57 4.62 7.71 -4.38
N VAL A 58 3.51 7.91 -3.69
CA VAL A 58 2.89 9.22 -3.49
C VAL A 58 2.73 9.46 -1.99
N VAL A 59 3.28 10.57 -1.51
CA VAL A 59 3.17 10.95 -0.10
C VAL A 59 2.18 12.09 0.02
N VAL A 60 1.24 11.98 0.96
CA VAL A 60 0.18 12.96 1.17
C VAL A 60 0.04 13.29 2.65
N GLU A 61 -0.33 14.53 2.97
CA GLU A 61 -0.64 14.93 4.34
C GLU A 61 -1.94 14.29 4.84
N GLN A 62 -2.96 14.13 3.98
CA GLN A 62 -4.22 13.51 4.38
C GLN A 62 -5.01 12.98 3.19
N LEU A 63 -5.74 11.89 3.39
CA LEU A 63 -6.81 11.45 2.49
C LEU A 63 -8.06 12.28 2.73
N THR A 64 -8.26 13.26 1.84
CA THR A 64 -9.44 14.11 1.78
C THR A 64 -10.17 13.86 0.46
N PRO A 65 -11.45 14.27 0.32
CA PRO A 65 -12.14 14.16 -0.96
C PRO A 65 -11.42 14.88 -2.12
N THR A 66 -10.69 15.96 -1.85
CA THR A 66 -9.89 16.68 -2.86
C THR A 66 -8.63 15.91 -3.25
N THR A 67 -7.88 15.35 -2.29
CA THR A 67 -6.73 14.49 -2.60
C THR A 67 -7.16 13.22 -3.31
N LEU A 68 -8.25 12.56 -2.90
CA LEU A 68 -8.80 11.39 -3.58
C LEU A 68 -9.21 11.69 -5.04
N ARG A 69 -9.86 12.82 -5.30
CA ARG A 69 -10.18 13.24 -6.68
C ARG A 69 -8.92 13.45 -7.53
N SER A 70 -7.87 14.02 -6.93
CA SER A 70 -6.59 14.25 -7.62
C SER A 70 -5.85 12.95 -7.90
N LEU A 71 -5.92 12.00 -6.96
CA LEU A 71 -5.32 10.66 -7.08
C LEU A 71 -6.12 9.73 -7.99
N GLY A 72 -7.42 9.96 -8.22
CA GLY A 72 -8.30 9.04 -8.95
C GLY A 72 -7.80 8.68 -10.35
N ARG A 73 -7.25 9.65 -11.09
CA ARG A 73 -6.63 9.39 -12.40
C ARG A 73 -5.39 8.49 -12.29
N LEU A 74 -4.60 8.70 -11.24
CA LEU A 74 -3.41 7.91 -10.97
C LEU A 74 -3.80 6.49 -10.59
N ILE A 75 -4.70 6.33 -9.62
CA ILE A 75 -5.22 5.04 -9.14
C ILE A 75 -5.74 4.18 -10.30
N GLY A 76 -6.52 4.77 -11.22
CA GLY A 76 -7.05 4.06 -12.39
C GLY A 76 -5.99 3.57 -13.39
N GLY A 77 -4.76 4.08 -13.31
CA GLY A 77 -3.64 3.67 -14.17
C GLY A 77 -2.83 2.49 -13.61
N TYR A 78 -3.09 2.07 -12.37
CA TYR A 78 -2.36 1.00 -11.71
C TYR A 78 -3.26 -0.22 -11.45
N PRO A 79 -2.76 -1.44 -11.69
CA PRO A 79 -3.52 -2.67 -11.41
C PRO A 79 -3.71 -2.91 -9.91
N LEU A 80 -2.82 -2.36 -9.08
CA LEU A 80 -2.84 -2.45 -7.64
C LEU A 80 -2.42 -1.12 -7.00
N THR A 81 -3.23 -0.65 -6.06
CA THR A 81 -2.92 0.50 -5.19
C THR A 81 -2.89 0.04 -3.74
N LEU A 82 -1.84 0.42 -3.01
CA LEU A 82 -1.69 0.19 -1.58
C LEU A 82 -1.71 1.52 -0.82
N LEU A 83 -2.31 1.49 0.37
CA LEU A 83 -2.37 2.62 1.29
C LEU A 83 -1.58 2.23 2.56
N THR A 84 -0.69 3.10 3.04
CA THR A 84 0.07 2.87 4.27
C THR A 84 0.01 4.08 5.19
N ASP A 85 -0.38 3.83 6.44
CA ASP A 85 -0.57 4.85 7.48
C ASP A 85 -1.60 5.94 7.11
N LEU A 86 -2.55 5.58 6.26
CA LEU A 86 -3.70 6.42 5.89
C LEU A 86 -4.86 5.55 5.45
N GLY A 87 -6.09 6.02 5.69
CA GLY A 87 -7.33 5.30 5.40
C GLY A 87 -8.37 5.52 6.47
#